data_AF-A0A8J7MG37-F1
#
_entry.id   AF-A0A8J7MG37-F1
#
_cell.length_a   1.000
_cell.length_b   1.000
_cell.length_c   1.000
_cell.angle_alpha   90.00
_cell.angle_beta   90.00
_cell.angle_gamma   90.00
#
_symmetry.space_group_name_H-M   'P 1'
#
loop_
_entity.id
_entity.type
_entity.pdbx_description
1 polymer ?
#
loop_
_entity_poly.entity_id
_entity_poly.type
_entity_poly.pdbx_seq_one_letter_code
_entity_poly.pdbx_strand_id
1 'polypeptide(L)'
;MNAISQCSSSWGIWSSLIFVCLLLVSCGGPNGKDYAKKLCSCSDAFSKASIQLKAGTINQATFEQLETEHLTCMGDDNPLEKLKDKPEALVQFKNEFINALKEQCPEIARNMDY
;
A
#
# COMPACT_ATOMS: atom_id res chain seq x y z
N MET A 1 -37.77 -1.67 -66.10
CA MET A 1 -36.82 -2.16 -65.09
C MET A 1 -37.33 -1.63 -63.75
N ASN A 2 -38.15 -2.38 -63.02
CA ASN A 2 -37.80 -3.29 -61.91
C ASN A 2 -36.84 -2.63 -60.88
N ALA A 3 -37.00 -2.67 -59.56
CA ALA A 3 -38.05 -3.10 -58.65
C ALA A 3 -37.67 -2.60 -57.23
N ILE A 4 -38.70 -2.29 -56.42
CA ILE A 4 -38.89 -2.57 -54.99
C ILE A 4 -37.65 -2.88 -54.12
N SER A 5 -37.47 -2.04 -53.09
CA SER A 5 -37.14 -2.34 -51.68
C SER A 5 -36.55 -3.72 -51.34
N GLN A 6 -35.32 -3.75 -50.80
CA GLN A 6 -34.91 -4.73 -49.79
C GLN A 6 -33.91 -4.13 -48.79
N CYS A 7 -34.36 -3.97 -47.54
CA CYS A 7 -33.51 -4.04 -46.36
C CYS A 7 -32.84 -5.42 -46.33
N SER A 8 -31.52 -5.46 -46.21
CA SER A 8 -30.80 -6.68 -45.85
C SER A 8 -29.61 -6.36 -44.97
N SER A 9 -29.87 -6.50 -43.68
CA SER A 9 -29.02 -7.04 -42.62
C SER A 9 -27.62 -7.52 -43.04
N SER A 10 -26.60 -6.87 -42.47
CA SER A 10 -25.39 -7.54 -41.99
C SER A 10 -24.91 -6.69 -40.81
N TRP A 11 -25.43 -6.88 -39.60
CA TRP A 11 -24.89 -7.86 -38.63
C TRP A 11 -23.39 -8.09 -38.85
N GLY A 12 -22.58 -7.59 -37.91
CA GLY A 12 -21.19 -8.03 -37.78
C GLY A 12 -20.10 -6.96 -37.85
N ILE A 13 -20.27 -5.78 -37.23
CA ILE A 13 -19.10 -4.92 -36.92
C ILE A 13 -19.22 -4.38 -35.50
N TRP A 14 -19.44 -5.27 -34.52
CA TRP A 14 -19.46 -4.93 -33.08
C TRP A 14 -18.63 -5.93 -32.26
N SER A 15 -17.60 -6.56 -32.85
CA SER A 15 -16.76 -7.53 -32.13
C SER A 15 -15.30 -7.54 -32.57
N SER A 16 -14.62 -6.40 -32.49
CA SER A 16 -13.15 -6.39 -32.60
C SER A 16 -12.46 -5.34 -31.71
N LEU A 17 -13.12 -4.89 -30.63
CA LEU A 17 -12.54 -3.99 -29.62
C LEU A 17 -12.54 -4.62 -28.22
N ILE A 18 -12.40 -5.94 -28.13
CA ILE A 18 -12.30 -6.65 -26.85
C ILE A 18 -11.19 -7.69 -26.98
N PHE A 19 -9.93 -7.28 -27.09
CA PHE A 19 -8.80 -8.22 -26.90
C PHE A 19 -7.46 -7.56 -26.52
N VAL A 20 -7.44 -6.40 -25.85
CA VAL A 20 -6.19 -5.89 -25.23
C VAL A 20 -6.47 -5.08 -23.95
N CYS A 21 -7.21 -5.64 -22.99
CA CYS A 21 -7.31 -5.05 -21.64
C CYS A 21 -7.07 -6.07 -20.51
N LEU A 22 -6.58 -7.27 -20.82
CA LEU A 22 -6.39 -8.36 -19.83
C LEU A 22 -4.98 -8.45 -19.23
N LEU A 23 -4.12 -7.43 -19.36
CA LEU A 23 -2.73 -7.49 -18.88
C LEU A 23 -2.33 -6.43 -17.83
N LEU A 24 -3.26 -5.63 -17.30
CA LEU A 24 -2.94 -4.56 -16.33
C LEU A 24 -3.73 -4.62 -15.02
N VAL A 25 -4.35 -5.76 -14.69
CA VAL A 25 -4.79 -6.03 -13.31
C VAL A 25 -3.89 -7.08 -12.68
N SER A 26 -2.57 -6.86 -12.79
CA SER A 26 -1.72 -7.14 -11.64
C SER A 26 -2.21 -6.20 -10.55
N CYS A 27 -3.16 -6.64 -9.73
CA CYS A 27 -3.30 -6.09 -8.37
C CYS A 27 -1.99 -6.45 -7.69
N GLY A 28 -0.97 -5.61 -7.92
CA GLY A 28 0.35 -5.72 -7.35
C GLY A 28 0.17 -5.91 -5.85
N GLY A 29 0.81 -6.95 -5.33
CA GLY A 29 0.82 -7.19 -3.89
C GLY A 29 1.29 -5.94 -3.14
N PRO A 30 1.05 -5.87 -1.83
CA PRO A 30 1.50 -4.75 -1.03
C PRO A 30 2.98 -4.43 -1.30
N ASN A 31 3.28 -3.16 -1.59
CA ASN A 31 4.62 -2.69 -1.92
C ASN A 31 5.28 -2.04 -0.69
N GLY A 32 6.54 -2.39 -0.41
CA GLY A 32 7.24 -1.91 0.78
C GLY A 32 7.46 -0.39 0.78
N LYS A 33 7.67 0.21 -0.39
CA LYS A 33 7.90 1.64 -0.56
C LYS A 33 6.68 2.49 -0.26
N ASP A 34 5.51 2.08 -0.75
CA ASP A 34 4.25 2.80 -0.51
C ASP A 34 3.83 2.69 0.97
N TYR A 35 4.03 1.51 1.57
CA TYR A 35 3.80 1.31 3.00
C TYR A 35 4.75 2.15 3.86
N ALA A 36 6.05 2.23 3.50
CA ALA A 36 7.02 3.11 4.16
C ALA A 36 6.60 4.58 4.09
N LYS A 37 6.11 5.04 2.92
CA LYS A 37 5.62 6.41 2.75
C LYS A 37 4.45 6.72 3.69
N LYS A 38 3.49 5.80 3.79
CA LYS A 38 2.36 5.92 4.72
C LYS A 38 2.85 5.98 6.17
N LEU A 39 3.77 5.10 6.55
CA LEU A 39 4.37 5.09 7.87
C LEU A 39 5.06 6.42 8.17
N CYS A 40 5.88 6.93 7.26
CA CYS A 40 6.54 8.23 7.43
C CYS A 40 5.54 9.37 7.70
N SER A 41 4.36 9.33 7.06
CA SER A 41 3.31 10.34 7.27
C SER A 41 2.54 10.17 8.58
N CYS A 42 2.45 8.95 9.11
CA CYS A 42 1.63 8.61 10.28
C CYS A 42 2.40 8.56 11.61
N SER A 43 3.73 8.50 11.57
CA SER A 43 4.51 7.98 12.72
C SER A 43 5.49 8.97 13.33
N ASP A 44 5.50 10.25 12.95
CA ASP A 44 6.48 11.20 13.49
C ASP A 44 6.35 11.33 15.03
N ALA A 45 5.15 11.65 15.52
CA ALA A 45 4.89 11.77 16.96
C ALA A 45 5.10 10.45 17.71
N PHE A 46 4.59 9.34 17.16
CA PHE A 46 4.74 8.01 17.76
C PHE A 46 6.21 7.54 17.80
N SER A 47 7.00 7.78 16.75
CA SER A 47 8.41 7.41 16.71
C SER A 47 9.22 8.11 17.81
N LYS A 48 8.87 9.35 18.15
CA LYS A 48 9.50 10.11 19.24
C LYS A 48 9.00 9.67 20.61
N ALA A 49 7.74 9.23 20.69
CA ALA A 49 7.11 8.78 21.94
C ALA A 49 7.84 7.58 22.57
N SER A 50 8.38 6.66 21.77
CA SER A 50 9.14 5.51 22.28
C SER A 50 10.38 5.95 23.07
N ILE A 51 11.10 6.95 22.57
CA ILE A 51 12.29 7.54 23.22
C ILE A 51 11.86 8.31 24.47
N GLN A 52 10.79 9.09 24.37
CA GLN A 52 10.27 9.89 25.48
C GLN A 52 9.73 9.03 26.63
N LEU A 53 9.12 7.88 26.32
CA LEU A 53 8.69 6.91 27.32
C LEU A 53 9.89 6.31 28.05
N LYS A 54 10.92 5.88 27.30
CA LYS A 54 12.18 5.37 27.88
C LYS A 54 12.89 6.43 28.74
N ALA A 55 12.82 7.69 28.35
CA ALA A 55 13.39 8.83 29.08
C ALA A 55 12.51 9.29 30.26
N GLY A 56 11.29 8.74 30.43
CA GLY A 56 10.35 9.14 31.47
C GLY A 56 9.76 10.54 31.29
N THR A 57 9.81 11.11 30.08
CA THR A 57 9.29 12.45 29.79
C THR A 57 7.84 12.46 29.33
N ILE A 58 7.29 11.30 28.96
CA ILE A 58 5.85 11.06 28.81
C ILE A 58 5.44 9.89 29.69
N ASN A 59 4.16 9.84 30.07
CA ASN A 59 3.61 8.72 30.80
C ASN A 59 3.07 7.64 29.84
N GLN A 60 2.81 6.45 30.40
CA GLN A 60 2.31 5.29 29.66
C GLN A 60 0.99 5.57 28.94
N ALA A 61 0.05 6.29 29.57
CA ALA A 61 -1.25 6.58 28.96
C ALA A 61 -1.13 7.49 27.72
N THR A 62 -0.22 8.47 27.75
CA THR A 62 0.09 9.31 26.58
C THR A 62 0.75 8.49 25.47
N PHE A 63 1.62 7.55 25.81
CA PHE A 63 2.21 6.65 24.82
C PHE A 63 1.15 5.76 24.14
N GLU A 64 0.24 5.16 24.92
CA GLU A 64 -0.85 4.32 24.41
C GLU A 64 -1.82 5.11 23.52
N GLN A 65 -2.08 6.37 23.84
CA GLN A 65 -2.85 7.25 22.96
C GLN A 65 -2.15 7.44 21.61
N LEU A 66 -0.84 7.76 21.62
CA LEU A 66 -0.06 7.96 20.40
C LEU A 66 0.07 6.66 19.58
N GLU A 67 0.13 5.51 20.23
CA GLU A 67 0.07 4.19 19.59
C GLU A 67 -1.27 3.99 18.88
N THR A 68 -2.38 4.33 19.55
CA THR A 68 -3.72 4.23 18.98
C THR A 68 -3.89 5.15 17.77
N GLU A 69 -3.40 6.39 17.84
CA GLU A 69 -3.42 7.34 16.73
C GLU A 69 -2.59 6.85 15.55
N HIS A 70 -1.40 6.31 15.82
CA HIS A 70 -0.54 5.68 14.82
C HIS A 70 -1.25 4.51 14.12
N LEU A 71 -1.79 3.57 14.88
CA LEU A 71 -2.52 2.41 14.34
C LEU A 71 -3.73 2.85 13.50
N THR A 72 -4.48 3.86 13.97
CA THR A 72 -5.62 4.42 13.23
C THR A 72 -5.19 5.04 11.90
N CYS A 73 -4.08 5.77 11.89
CA CYS A 73 -3.54 6.37 10.66
C CYS A 73 -3.02 5.31 9.67
N MET A 74 -2.34 4.29 10.18
CA MET A 74 -1.87 3.15 9.39
C MET A 74 -3.03 2.32 8.84
N GLY A 75 -4.17 2.29 9.53
CA GLY A 75 -5.40 1.59 9.13
C GLY A 75 -5.25 0.07 9.10
N ASP A 76 -6.31 -0.61 8.67
CA ASP A 76 -6.40 -2.08 8.71
C ASP A 76 -5.61 -2.81 7.62
N ASP A 77 -5.01 -2.07 6.70
CA ASP A 77 -4.19 -2.63 5.61
C ASP A 77 -2.81 -3.06 6.15
N ASN A 78 -2.77 -4.16 6.91
CA ASN A 78 -1.54 -4.81 7.31
C ASN A 78 -0.99 -5.65 6.13
N PRO A 79 0.09 -5.21 5.46
CA PRO A 79 0.65 -5.92 4.31
C PRO A 79 1.24 -7.28 4.68
N LEU A 80 1.58 -7.51 5.95
CA LEU A 80 2.18 -8.76 6.41
C LEU A 80 1.18 -9.91 6.39
N GLU A 81 -0.10 -9.66 6.72
CA GLU A 81 -1.15 -10.67 6.64
C GLU A 81 -1.36 -11.18 5.20
N LYS A 82 -1.24 -10.27 4.23
CA LYS A 82 -1.37 -10.60 2.80
C LYS A 82 -0.15 -11.36 2.25
N LEU A 83 0.97 -11.36 2.99
CA LEU A 83 2.25 -11.95 2.58
C LEU A 83 2.67 -13.16 3.44
N LYS A 84 1.88 -13.55 4.45
CA LYS A 84 2.25 -14.60 5.41
C LYS A 84 2.59 -15.95 4.76
N ASP A 85 1.88 -16.31 3.69
CA ASP A 85 2.07 -17.58 2.97
C ASP A 85 3.05 -17.45 1.79
N LYS A 86 3.72 -16.30 1.65
CA LYS A 86 4.63 -15.97 0.53
C LYS A 86 5.99 -15.50 1.05
N PRO A 87 6.86 -16.41 1.51
CA PRO A 87 8.10 -16.06 2.22
C PRO A 87 9.05 -15.19 1.37
N GLU A 88 9.18 -15.48 0.08
CA GLU A 88 10.03 -14.70 -0.83
C GLU A 88 9.51 -13.27 -1.03
N ALA A 89 8.20 -13.13 -1.23
CA ALA A 89 7.56 -11.83 -1.36
C ALA A 89 7.62 -11.03 -0.04
N LEU A 90 7.55 -11.70 1.10
CA LEU A 90 7.73 -11.10 2.42
C LEU A 90 9.17 -10.56 2.60
N VAL A 91 10.19 -11.31 2.18
CA VAL A 91 11.59 -10.85 2.22
C VAL A 91 11.78 -9.64 1.32
N GLN A 92 11.27 -9.67 0.09
CA GLN A 92 11.32 -8.53 -0.82
C GLN A 92 10.62 -7.31 -0.24
N PHE A 93 9.40 -7.47 0.26
CA PHE A 93 8.63 -6.40 0.91
C PHE A 93 9.41 -5.76 2.06
N LYS A 94 9.99 -6.57 2.96
CA LYS A 94 10.78 -6.07 4.09
C LYS A 94 12.00 -5.27 3.65
N ASN A 95 12.72 -5.77 2.64
CA ASN A 95 13.89 -5.07 2.10
C ASN A 95 13.49 -3.73 1.46
N GLU A 96 12.45 -3.73 0.63
CA GLU A 96 11.92 -2.50 0.02
C GLU A 96 11.44 -1.51 1.08
N PHE A 97 10.72 -2.00 2.08
CA PHE A 97 10.21 -1.18 3.18
C PHE A 97 11.34 -0.54 4.00
N ILE A 98 12.34 -1.32 4.45
CA ILE A 98 13.45 -0.80 5.26
C ILE A 98 14.29 0.20 4.47
N ASN A 99 14.61 -0.11 3.21
CA ASN A 99 15.36 0.81 2.35
C ASN A 99 14.57 2.10 2.12
N ALA A 100 13.29 2.00 1.78
CA ALA A 100 12.42 3.15 1.59
C ALA A 100 12.25 3.96 2.88
N LEU A 101 12.18 3.32 4.05
CA LEU A 101 12.06 3.99 5.34
C LEU A 101 13.32 4.81 5.65
N LYS A 102 14.50 4.23 5.44
CA LYS A 102 15.80 4.90 5.62
C LYS A 102 15.98 6.09 4.68
N GLU A 103 15.50 5.98 3.46
CA GLU A 103 15.57 7.06 2.47
C GLU A 103 14.55 8.17 2.72
N GLN A 104 13.30 7.81 3.02
CA GLN A 104 12.19 8.77 3.05
C GLN A 104 12.01 9.44 4.41
N CYS A 105 12.25 8.73 5.52
CA CYS A 105 12.16 9.27 6.87
C CYS A 105 13.25 8.70 7.80
N PRO A 106 14.52 9.10 7.59
CA PRO A 106 15.67 8.56 8.34
C PRO A 106 15.58 8.77 9.85
N GLU A 107 14.93 9.85 10.31
CA GLU A 107 14.72 10.09 11.73
C GLU A 107 13.80 9.03 12.36
N ILE A 108 12.69 8.70 11.68
CA ILE A 108 11.75 7.66 12.12
C ILE A 108 12.45 6.30 12.09
N ALA A 109 13.20 6.00 11.03
CA ALA A 109 13.98 4.76 10.94
C ALA A 109 14.94 4.61 12.15
N ARG A 110 15.66 5.67 12.49
CA ARG A 110 16.57 5.70 13.65
C ARG A 110 15.82 5.53 14.96
N ASN A 111 14.71 6.24 15.15
CA ASN A 111 13.96 6.22 16.40
C ASN A 111 13.24 4.88 16.65
N MET A 112 13.02 4.09 15.60
CA MET A 112 12.41 2.76 15.65
C MET A 112 13.43 1.61 15.49
N ASP A 113 14.73 1.91 15.55
CA ASP A 113 15.83 0.93 15.52
C ASP A 113 15.94 0.09 14.22
N TYR A 114 15.69 0.70 13.04
CA TYR A 114 15.79 0.05 11.71
C TYR A 114 17.09 0.31 10.93
#